data_AF-A0A6N4Q9C3-F1
#
_entry.id   AF-A0A6N4Q9C3-F1
#
_cell.length_a   1.000
_cell.length_b   1.000
_cell.length_c   1.000
_cell.angle_alpha   90.00
_cell.angle_beta   90.00
_cell.angle_gamma   90.00
#
_symmetry.space_group_name_H-M   'P 1'
#
loop_
_entity.id
_entity.type
_entity.pdbx_description
1 polymer ?
#
loop_
_entity_poly.entity_id
_entity_poly.type
_entity_poly.pdbx_seq_one_letter_code
_entity_poly.pdbx_strand_id
1 'polypeptide(L)'
;MEFVQYLSVWERISIIALCFLTIWAALIAFYRLIKRAANWLQNRNIKLGKSEFLKIEKTTHTSFVSSTEKDFTLHPVFSKIEKFLRIDLKSISLDNSFRDLVVKDMASVTWIGHSEMLLKIIQETKSCTNFLQFKKVIFRILTDRVEELNKDLLAEGIPPLVIERYCQVINLFNVQLLANIEEIDKNLDRDSAVDSVFRYVSAILTTVHHQFIFLFGSINGKLKGLTYKGVTCNE
;
A
#
# COMPACT_ATOMS: atom_id res chain seq x y z
N MET A 1 -27.05 40.45 8.23
CA MET A 1 -26.47 39.10 8.03
C MET A 1 -25.75 38.75 9.32
N GLU A 2 -26.50 38.39 10.38
CA GLU A 2 -25.99 38.21 11.75
C GLU A 2 -26.77 37.11 12.48
N PHE A 3 -26.81 35.88 11.95
CA PHE A 3 -27.47 34.75 12.63
C PHE A 3 -26.51 33.76 13.29
N VAL A 4 -25.19 33.99 13.17
CA VAL A 4 -24.16 33.04 13.61
C VAL A 4 -23.54 33.45 14.95
N GLN A 5 -23.89 34.59 15.56
CA GLN A 5 -23.26 35.04 16.81
C GLN A 5 -23.88 34.50 18.11
N TYR A 6 -25.03 33.81 18.07
CA TYR A 6 -25.71 33.33 19.29
C TYR A 6 -25.69 31.81 19.53
N LEU A 7 -25.04 31.02 18.67
CA LEU A 7 -24.89 29.58 18.93
C LEU A 7 -23.67 29.31 19.79
N SER A 8 -23.85 28.58 20.87
CA SER A 8 -22.76 28.10 21.71
C SER A 8 -21.80 27.23 20.89
N VAL A 9 -20.54 27.15 21.29
CA VAL A 9 -19.50 26.39 20.57
C VAL A 9 -19.93 24.93 20.34
N TRP A 10 -20.65 24.34 21.30
CA TRP A 10 -21.15 22.98 21.24
C TRP A 10 -22.25 22.77 20.21
N GLU A 11 -23.13 23.75 20.01
CA GLU A 11 -24.18 23.68 19.00
C GLU A 11 -23.59 23.75 17.58
N ARG A 12 -22.53 24.55 17.38
CA ARG A 12 -21.84 24.64 16.09
C ARG A 12 -21.11 23.35 15.74
N ILE A 13 -20.43 22.73 16.70
CA ILE A 13 -19.75 21.44 16.52
C ILE A 13 -20.79 20.35 16.20
N SER A 14 -21.93 20.37 16.89
CA SER A 14 -23.00 19.39 16.69
C SER A 14 -23.62 19.51 15.29
N ILE A 15 -23.85 20.73 14.80
CA ILE A 15 -24.38 20.97 13.44
C ILE A 15 -23.38 20.50 12.37
N ILE A 16 -22.10 20.80 12.52
CA ILE A 16 -21.06 20.38 11.56
C ILE A 16 -20.93 18.85 11.53
N ALA A 17 -20.93 18.20 12.69
CA ALA A 17 -20.90 16.74 12.79
C ALA A 17 -22.14 16.10 12.14
N LEU A 18 -23.32 16.69 12.33
CA LEU A 18 -24.57 16.22 11.71
C LEU A 18 -24.51 16.35 10.18
N CYS A 19 -23.99 17.46 9.66
CA CYS A 19 -23.80 17.68 8.22
C CYS A 19 -22.79 16.69 7.61
N PHE A 20 -21.71 16.36 8.32
CA PHE A 20 -20.73 15.40 7.84
C PHE A 20 -21.28 13.97 7.82
N LEU A 21 -22.05 13.59 8.84
CA LEU A 21 -22.72 12.30 8.93
C LEU A 21 -23.78 12.11 7.83
N THR A 22 -24.53 13.16 7.48
CA THR A 22 -25.54 13.07 6.42
C THR A 22 -24.91 12.93 5.03
N ILE A 23 -23.80 13.62 4.75
CA ILE A 23 -23.05 13.48 3.49
C ILE A 23 -22.47 12.06 3.37
N TRP A 24 -21.87 11.53 4.43
CA TRP A 24 -21.34 10.16 4.43
C TRP A 24 -22.44 9.11 4.29
N ALA A 25 -23.56 9.27 4.98
CA ALA A 25 -24.71 8.39 4.83
C ALA A 25 -25.26 8.40 3.40
N ALA A 26 -25.30 9.57 2.76
CA ALA A 26 -25.74 9.71 1.37
C ALA A 26 -24.78 9.03 0.38
N LEU A 27 -23.46 9.18 0.56
CA LEU A 27 -22.45 8.51 -0.27
C LEU A 27 -22.50 6.99 -0.12
N ILE A 28 -22.66 6.48 1.09
CA ILE A 28 -22.81 5.04 1.36
C ILE A 28 -24.11 4.51 0.75
N ALA A 29 -25.21 5.25 0.88
CA ALA A 29 -26.48 4.88 0.27
C ALA A 29 -26.39 4.85 -1.26
N PHE A 30 -25.76 5.86 -1.87
CA PHE A 30 -25.56 5.95 -3.32
C PHE A 30 -24.69 4.81 -3.84
N TYR A 31 -23.57 4.50 -3.16
CA TYR A 31 -22.72 3.35 -3.48
C TYR A 31 -23.49 2.02 -3.39
N ARG A 32 -24.28 1.82 -2.32
CA ARG A 32 -25.12 0.61 -2.17
C ARG A 32 -26.19 0.51 -3.24
N LEU A 33 -26.75 1.65 -3.69
CA LEU A 33 -27.78 1.70 -4.72
C LEU A 33 -27.21 1.35 -6.10
N ILE A 34 -26.04 1.90 -6.46
CA ILE A 34 -25.30 1.52 -7.68
C ILE A 34 -24.93 0.04 -7.65
N LYS A 35 -24.41 -0.45 -6.51
CA LYS A 35 -24.04 -1.87 -6.36
C LYS A 35 -25.25 -2.80 -6.50
N ARG A 36 -26.41 -2.42 -5.95
CA ARG A 36 -27.66 -3.17 -6.12
C ARG A 36 -28.17 -3.10 -7.55
N ALA A 37 -28.09 -1.95 -8.21
CA ALA A 37 -28.49 -1.79 -9.61
C ALA A 37 -27.58 -2.63 -10.54
N ALA A 38 -26.27 -2.61 -10.32
CA ALA A 38 -25.31 -3.44 -11.04
C ALA A 38 -25.56 -4.94 -10.82
N ASN A 39 -25.75 -5.37 -9.57
CA ASN A 39 -26.10 -6.77 -9.27
C ASN A 39 -27.47 -7.18 -9.83
N TRP A 40 -28.44 -6.26 -9.87
CA TRP A 40 -29.75 -6.52 -10.45
C TRP A 40 -29.67 -6.67 -11.97
N LEU A 41 -28.89 -5.82 -12.64
CA LEU A 41 -28.61 -5.88 -14.07
C LEU A 41 -27.83 -7.15 -14.46
N GLN A 42 -26.85 -7.58 -13.65
CA GLN A 42 -26.06 -8.80 -13.91
C GLN A 42 -26.86 -10.11 -13.76
N ASN A 43 -27.96 -10.09 -13.01
CA ASN A 43 -28.74 -11.29 -12.71
C ASN A 43 -29.97 -11.49 -13.61
N ARG A 44 -30.24 -10.59 -14.55
CA ARG A 44 -31.32 -10.72 -15.53
C ARG A 44 -30.80 -10.52 -16.94
N ASN A 45 -31.22 -11.39 -17.85
CA ASN A 45 -30.99 -11.22 -19.29
C ASN A 45 -31.77 -9.99 -19.78
N ILE A 46 -31.17 -8.81 -19.75
CA ILE A 46 -31.80 -7.57 -20.20
C ILE A 46 -31.12 -7.14 -21.50
N LYS A 47 -31.92 -7.00 -22.56
CA LYS A 47 -31.50 -6.34 -23.80
C LYS A 47 -31.80 -4.86 -23.69
N LEU A 48 -30.77 -4.01 -23.73
CA LEU A 48 -30.90 -2.56 -23.80
C LEU A 48 -30.31 -2.09 -25.13
N GLY A 49 -31.19 -1.74 -26.08
CA GLY A 49 -30.78 -1.37 -27.44
C GLY A 49 -30.15 -2.54 -28.19
N LYS A 50 -28.94 -2.35 -28.74
CA LYS A 50 -28.16 -3.40 -29.42
C LYS A 50 -27.31 -4.26 -28.46
N SER A 51 -27.33 -3.96 -27.17
CA SER A 51 -26.47 -4.59 -26.17
C SER A 51 -27.24 -5.67 -25.41
N GLU A 52 -26.76 -6.90 -25.52
CA GLU A 52 -27.22 -8.05 -24.73
C GLU A 52 -26.40 -8.17 -23.46
N PHE A 53 -27.03 -8.01 -22.30
CA PHE A 53 -26.42 -8.34 -21.02
C PHE A 53 -26.86 -9.75 -20.63
N LEU A 54 -25.98 -10.73 -20.86
CA LEU A 54 -26.23 -12.13 -20.52
C LEU A 54 -25.95 -12.38 -19.04
N LYS A 55 -26.81 -13.21 -18.42
CA LYS A 55 -26.67 -13.72 -17.05
C LYS A 55 -25.30 -14.35 -16.89
N ILE A 56 -24.52 -13.82 -15.96
CA ILE A 56 -23.24 -14.41 -15.59
C ILE A 56 -23.56 -15.73 -14.88
N GLU A 57 -23.43 -16.85 -15.58
CA GLU A 57 -23.40 -18.16 -14.92
C GLU A 57 -22.27 -18.13 -13.91
N LYS A 58 -22.58 -18.50 -12.65
CA LYS A 58 -21.57 -18.74 -11.62
C LYS A 58 -20.74 -19.95 -12.07
N THR A 59 -19.74 -19.70 -12.90
CA THR A 59 -18.73 -20.68 -13.23
C THR A 59 -17.96 -21.02 -11.96
N THR A 60 -18.10 -22.30 -11.62
CA THR A 60 -17.30 -23.10 -10.71
C THR A 60 -15.82 -22.75 -10.81
N HIS A 61 -15.16 -22.78 -9.64
CA HIS A 61 -13.74 -22.52 -9.43
C HIS A 61 -12.86 -23.02 -10.59
N THR A 62 -12.35 -22.08 -11.39
CA THR A 62 -11.27 -22.36 -12.34
C THR A 62 -10.00 -22.63 -11.56
N SER A 63 -9.41 -23.78 -11.83
CA SER A 63 -8.12 -24.21 -11.31
C SER A 63 -7.03 -23.22 -11.73
N PHE A 64 -6.12 -22.94 -10.81
CA PHE A 64 -4.92 -22.15 -11.09
C PHE A 64 -3.97 -23.03 -11.89
N VAL A 65 -3.91 -22.79 -13.21
CA VAL A 65 -3.18 -23.66 -14.12
C VAL A 65 -1.68 -23.52 -13.85
N SER A 66 -1.02 -24.64 -13.56
CA SER A 66 0.42 -24.74 -13.42
C SER A 66 1.08 -24.52 -14.78
N SER A 67 1.75 -23.38 -14.95
CA SER A 67 2.62 -23.07 -16.09
C SER A 67 4.06 -23.53 -15.83
N THR A 68 4.85 -23.70 -16.90
CA THR A 68 6.31 -23.86 -16.83
C THR A 68 6.92 -22.78 -15.95
N GLU A 69 7.65 -23.18 -14.90
CA GLU A 69 8.20 -22.25 -13.91
C GLU A 69 9.10 -21.21 -14.57
N LYS A 70 8.68 -19.94 -14.53
CA LYS A 70 9.55 -18.80 -14.86
C LYS A 70 10.48 -18.50 -13.69
N ASP A 71 11.73 -18.16 -14.00
CA ASP A 71 12.64 -17.60 -13.00
C ASP A 71 12.31 -16.12 -12.76
N PHE A 72 11.52 -15.88 -11.72
CA PHE A 72 11.12 -14.54 -11.31
C PHE A 72 12.25 -13.72 -10.68
N THR A 73 13.39 -14.33 -10.33
CA THR A 73 14.53 -13.57 -9.78
C THR A 73 15.14 -12.62 -10.83
N LEU A 74 14.91 -12.90 -12.11
CA LEU A 74 15.28 -12.05 -13.24
C LEU A 74 14.27 -10.92 -13.52
N HIS A 75 13.17 -10.83 -12.76
CA HIS A 75 12.15 -9.80 -12.99
C HIS A 75 12.75 -8.40 -12.78
N PRO A 76 12.39 -7.39 -13.61
CA PRO A 76 12.98 -6.05 -13.53
C PRO A 76 12.90 -5.37 -12.17
N VAL A 77 11.93 -5.76 -11.32
CA VAL A 77 11.82 -5.25 -9.95
C VAL A 77 13.09 -5.50 -9.12
N PHE A 78 13.73 -6.67 -9.23
CA PHE A 78 14.94 -6.98 -8.46
C PHE A 78 16.11 -6.13 -8.93
N SER A 79 16.25 -5.94 -10.24
CA SER A 79 17.26 -5.02 -10.80
C SER A 79 17.05 -3.57 -10.36
N LYS A 80 15.79 -3.11 -10.19
CA LYS A 80 15.49 -1.78 -9.65
C LYS A 80 15.87 -1.66 -8.18
N ILE A 81 15.57 -2.67 -7.37
CA ILE A 81 15.95 -2.71 -5.95
C ILE A 81 17.48 -2.67 -5.83
N GLU A 82 18.19 -3.49 -6.60
CA GLU A 82 19.65 -3.53 -6.59
C GLU A 82 20.26 -2.20 -7.04
N LYS A 83 19.77 -1.61 -8.13
CA LYS A 83 20.20 -0.30 -8.61
C LYS A 83 20.01 0.75 -7.52
N PHE A 84 18.86 0.74 -6.85
CA PHE A 84 18.56 1.67 -5.78
C PHE A 84 19.57 1.55 -4.63
N LEU A 85 19.76 0.34 -4.10
CA LEU A 85 20.66 0.08 -2.98
C LEU A 85 22.12 0.45 -3.30
N ARG A 86 22.57 0.23 -4.54
CA ARG A 86 23.96 0.45 -4.93
C ARG A 86 24.28 1.88 -5.35
N ILE A 87 23.36 2.53 -6.06
CA ILE A 87 23.59 3.81 -6.75
C ILE A 87 22.74 4.91 -6.12
N ASP A 88 21.42 4.78 -6.18
CA ASP A 88 20.52 5.89 -5.86
C ASP A 88 20.59 6.24 -4.36
N LEU A 89 20.71 5.24 -3.48
CA LEU A 89 20.85 5.45 -2.03
C LEU A 89 22.05 6.32 -1.66
N LYS A 90 23.19 6.11 -2.34
CA LYS A 90 24.41 6.90 -2.10
C LYS A 90 24.29 8.32 -2.61
N SER A 91 23.44 8.55 -3.61
CA SER A 91 23.20 9.86 -4.22
C SER A 91 22.22 10.74 -3.43
N ILE A 92 21.49 10.17 -2.46
CA ILE A 92 20.67 10.96 -1.55
C ILE A 92 21.61 11.88 -0.76
N SER A 93 21.34 13.18 -0.79
CA SER A 93 21.98 14.16 0.09
C SER A 93 20.91 15.09 0.63
N LEU A 94 20.72 15.10 1.93
CA LEU A 94 19.90 16.11 2.61
C LEU A 94 20.80 17.18 3.23
N ASP A 95 20.25 18.39 3.39
CA ASP A 95 20.96 19.54 3.95
C ASP A 95 21.48 19.31 5.38
N ASN A 96 20.90 18.33 6.08
CA ASN A 96 21.24 17.96 7.44
C ASN A 96 21.79 16.53 7.51
N SER A 97 23.03 16.38 7.97
CA SER A 97 23.75 15.09 8.03
C SER A 97 23.05 14.04 8.89
N PHE A 98 22.33 14.43 9.95
CA PHE A 98 21.52 13.50 10.74
C PHE A 98 20.39 12.93 9.90
N ARG A 99 19.65 13.79 9.17
CA ARG A 99 18.52 13.35 8.33
C ARG A 99 18.99 12.51 7.16
N ASP A 100 20.11 12.90 6.55
CA ASP A 100 20.73 12.17 5.46
C ASP A 100 21.06 10.72 5.87
N LEU A 101 21.73 10.57 7.02
CA LEU A 101 22.09 9.27 7.57
C LEU A 101 20.86 8.43 7.89
N VAL A 102 19.88 9.00 8.59
CA VAL A 102 18.64 8.29 8.95
C VAL A 102 17.88 7.85 7.69
N VAL A 103 17.73 8.71 6.68
CA VAL A 103 17.06 8.35 5.41
C VAL A 103 17.75 7.19 4.73
N LYS A 104 19.09 7.23 4.64
CA LYS A 104 19.87 6.19 3.97
C LYS A 104 19.71 4.84 4.66
N ASP A 105 19.82 4.81 5.98
CA ASP A 105 19.69 3.56 6.73
C ASP A 105 18.25 3.03 6.68
N MET A 106 17.24 3.90 6.85
CA MET A 106 15.83 3.51 6.72
C MET A 106 15.49 2.98 5.33
N ALA A 107 15.95 3.66 4.28
CA ALA A 107 15.72 3.22 2.92
C ALA A 107 16.42 1.88 2.68
N SER A 108 17.68 1.72 3.09
CA SER A 108 18.41 0.44 2.99
C SER A 108 17.63 -0.72 3.61
N VAL A 109 17.23 -0.58 4.89
CA VAL A 109 16.44 -1.59 5.62
C VAL A 109 15.15 -1.92 4.89
N THR A 110 14.43 -0.89 4.44
CA THR A 110 13.12 -1.07 3.79
C THR A 110 13.26 -1.81 2.46
N TRP A 111 14.22 -1.40 1.62
CA TRP A 111 14.44 -1.98 0.29
C TRP A 111 14.99 -3.42 0.35
N ILE A 112 15.86 -3.73 1.31
CA ILE A 112 16.29 -5.11 1.59
C ILE A 112 15.08 -5.97 1.98
N GLY A 113 14.28 -5.50 2.94
CA GLY A 113 13.08 -6.21 3.37
C GLY A 113 12.05 -6.41 2.25
N HIS A 114 11.93 -5.48 1.30
CA HIS A 114 11.09 -5.66 0.12
C HIS A 114 11.63 -6.75 -0.82
N SER A 115 12.95 -6.85 -1.01
CA SER A 115 13.54 -7.93 -1.79
C SER A 115 13.24 -9.30 -1.19
N GLU A 116 13.40 -9.43 0.13
CA GLU A 116 13.10 -10.65 0.87
C GLU A 116 11.61 -11.02 0.78
N MET A 117 10.74 -10.03 0.92
CA MET A 117 9.29 -10.18 0.76
C MET A 117 8.92 -10.69 -0.64
N LEU A 118 9.51 -10.16 -1.71
CA LEU A 118 9.28 -10.62 -3.07
C LEU A 118 9.77 -12.06 -3.29
N LEU A 119 10.92 -12.43 -2.70
CA LEU A 119 11.41 -13.81 -2.73
C LEU A 119 10.48 -14.76 -1.98
N LYS A 120 9.98 -14.37 -0.79
CA LYS A 120 8.95 -15.12 -0.04
C LYS A 120 7.69 -15.31 -0.89
N ILE A 121 7.23 -14.28 -1.61
CA ILE A 121 6.09 -14.39 -2.54
C ILE A 121 6.33 -15.47 -3.60
N ILE A 122 7.49 -15.47 -4.26
CA ILE A 122 7.82 -16.49 -5.27
C ILE A 122 7.78 -17.88 -4.64
N GLN A 123 8.43 -18.06 -3.50
CA GLN A 123 8.56 -19.38 -2.88
C GLN A 123 7.22 -19.93 -2.38
N GLU A 124 6.45 -19.11 -1.68
CA GLU A 124 5.22 -19.57 -1.02
C GLU A 124 4.03 -19.67 -1.98
N THR A 125 4.03 -18.93 -3.09
CA THR A 125 2.95 -19.04 -4.08
C THR A 125 3.08 -20.30 -4.96
N LYS A 126 4.25 -20.96 -4.98
CA LYS A 126 4.43 -22.24 -5.70
C LYS A 126 3.51 -23.35 -5.20
N SER A 127 3.18 -23.36 -3.91
CA SER A 127 2.29 -24.37 -3.30
C SER A 127 0.80 -24.04 -3.39
N CYS A 128 0.45 -22.89 -3.97
CA CYS A 128 -0.95 -22.46 -4.08
C CYS A 128 -1.68 -23.25 -5.17
N THR A 129 -2.75 -23.95 -4.78
CA THR A 129 -3.56 -24.78 -5.71
C THR A 129 -4.73 -24.02 -6.33
N ASN A 130 -5.08 -22.86 -5.75
CA ASN A 130 -6.16 -22.01 -6.23
C ASN A 130 -5.89 -20.54 -5.92
N PHE A 131 -6.62 -19.67 -6.63
CA PHE A 131 -6.47 -18.22 -6.52
C PHE A 131 -6.78 -17.65 -5.12
N LEU A 132 -7.66 -18.29 -4.36
CA LEU A 132 -7.96 -17.86 -2.99
C LEU A 132 -6.77 -18.12 -2.05
N GLN A 133 -6.10 -19.26 -2.19
CA GLN A 133 -4.86 -19.56 -1.45
C GLN A 133 -3.76 -18.58 -1.83
N PHE A 134 -3.59 -18.32 -3.14
CA PHE A 134 -2.64 -17.32 -3.64
C PHE A 134 -2.86 -15.97 -2.94
N LYS A 135 -4.08 -15.43 -2.97
CA LYS A 135 -4.41 -14.17 -2.31
C LYS A 135 -4.09 -14.20 -0.82
N LYS A 136 -4.49 -15.25 -0.09
CA LYS A 136 -4.22 -15.36 1.36
C LYS A 136 -2.72 -15.34 1.66
N VAL A 137 -1.92 -16.06 0.88
CA VAL A 137 -0.46 -16.08 1.02
C VAL A 137 0.13 -14.68 0.81
N ILE A 138 -0.25 -13.99 -0.28
CA ILE A 138 0.21 -12.63 -0.55
C ILE A 138 -0.19 -11.68 0.58
N PHE A 139 -1.46 -11.67 0.99
CA PHE A 139 -1.96 -10.82 2.07
C PHE A 139 -1.19 -11.01 3.36
N ARG A 140 -0.95 -12.27 3.75
CA ARG A 140 -0.18 -12.60 4.94
C ARG A 140 1.25 -12.08 4.82
N ILE A 141 1.97 -12.39 3.73
CA ILE A 141 3.36 -11.95 3.53
C ILE A 141 3.48 -10.42 3.60
N LEU A 142 2.54 -9.70 2.98
CA LEU A 142 2.54 -8.23 3.01
C LEU A 142 2.29 -7.71 4.42
N THR A 143 1.34 -8.28 5.15
CA THR A 143 1.00 -7.87 6.52
C THR A 143 2.16 -8.15 7.48
N ASP A 144 2.73 -9.35 7.42
CA ASP A 144 3.88 -9.76 8.23
C ASP A 144 5.06 -8.81 7.99
N ARG A 145 5.29 -8.41 6.73
CA ARG A 145 6.38 -7.49 6.40
C ARG A 145 6.22 -6.11 7.03
N VAL A 146 4.99 -5.63 7.21
CA VAL A 146 4.74 -4.35 7.92
C VAL A 146 5.18 -4.47 9.39
N GLU A 147 4.84 -5.58 10.03
CA GLU A 147 5.20 -5.82 11.43
C GLU A 147 6.70 -6.04 11.61
N GLU A 148 7.34 -6.77 10.69
CA GLU A 148 8.79 -6.97 10.67
C GLU A 148 9.54 -5.65 10.45
N LEU A 149 9.07 -4.77 9.55
CA LEU A 149 9.74 -3.51 9.23
C LEU A 149 9.98 -2.63 10.47
N ASN A 150 9.01 -2.52 11.36
CA ASN A 150 9.18 -1.75 12.60
C ASN A 150 10.31 -2.33 13.47
N LYS A 151 10.37 -3.66 13.59
CA LYS A 151 11.43 -4.35 14.35
C LYS A 151 12.79 -4.13 13.72
N ASP A 152 12.89 -4.21 12.40
CA ASP A 152 14.15 -4.02 11.67
C ASP A 152 14.67 -2.58 11.80
N LEU A 153 13.78 -1.59 11.69
CA LEU A 153 14.14 -0.18 11.88
C LEU A 153 14.57 0.14 13.32
N LEU A 154 13.90 -0.46 14.31
CA LEU A 154 14.31 -0.34 15.72
C LEU A 154 15.67 -1.00 15.96
N ALA A 155 15.93 -2.16 15.36
CA ALA A 155 17.22 -2.85 15.46
C ALA A 155 18.37 -2.04 14.83
N GLU A 156 18.10 -1.30 13.75
CA GLU A 156 19.03 -0.36 13.13
C GLU A 156 19.24 0.94 13.95
N GLY A 157 18.53 1.08 15.08
CA GLY A 157 18.63 2.21 16.00
C GLY A 157 17.93 3.47 15.50
N ILE A 158 17.04 3.37 14.51
CA ILE A 158 16.32 4.52 13.97
C ILE A 158 15.45 5.13 15.09
N PRO A 159 15.43 6.46 15.26
CA PRO A 159 14.64 7.09 16.31
C PRO A 159 13.15 6.73 16.22
N PRO A 160 12.49 6.32 17.32
CA PRO A 160 11.10 5.85 17.30
C PRO A 160 10.11 6.85 16.68
N LEU A 161 10.32 8.14 16.89
CA LEU A 161 9.52 9.21 16.29
C LEU A 161 9.53 9.17 14.74
N VAL A 162 10.70 8.87 14.16
CA VAL A 162 10.86 8.77 12.70
C VAL A 162 10.18 7.50 12.20
N ILE A 163 10.34 6.38 12.91
CA ILE A 163 9.70 5.10 12.60
C ILE A 163 8.18 5.25 12.62
N GLU A 164 7.62 5.84 13.68
CA GLU A 164 6.17 6.04 13.81
C GLU A 164 5.63 6.83 12.61
N ARG A 165 6.30 7.93 12.25
CA ARG A 165 5.87 8.76 11.13
C ARG A 165 5.96 8.00 9.80
N TYR A 166 6.98 7.18 9.64
CA TYR A 166 7.20 6.39 8.44
C TYR A 166 6.16 5.28 8.28
N CYS A 167 5.87 4.56 9.36
CA CYS A 167 4.84 3.53 9.39
C CYS A 167 3.45 4.12 9.06
N GLN A 168 3.13 5.34 9.49
CA GLN A 168 1.88 6.00 9.09
C GLN A 168 1.76 6.19 7.58
N VAL A 169 2.86 6.62 6.93
CA VAL A 169 2.91 6.81 5.47
C VAL A 169 2.82 5.47 4.75
N ILE A 170 3.62 4.49 5.16
CA ILE A 170 3.62 3.14 4.60
C ILE A 170 2.25 2.46 4.72
N ASN A 171 1.56 2.62 5.85
CA ASN A 171 0.27 1.97 6.06
C ASN A 171 -0.77 2.41 5.03
N LEU A 172 -0.78 3.68 4.61
CA LEU A 172 -1.65 4.15 3.53
C LEU A 172 -1.32 3.45 2.20
N PHE A 173 -0.04 3.29 1.91
CA PHE A 173 0.42 2.60 0.70
C PHE A 173 0.13 1.10 0.73
N ASN A 174 0.24 0.45 1.88
CA ASN A 174 -0.10 -0.95 2.05
C ASN A 174 -1.60 -1.19 1.85
N VAL A 175 -2.46 -0.30 2.34
CA VAL A 175 -3.91 -0.38 2.07
C VAL A 175 -4.17 -0.33 0.56
N GLN A 176 -3.49 0.56 -0.17
CA GLN A 176 -3.63 0.65 -1.63
C GLN A 176 -3.07 -0.59 -2.35
N LEU A 177 -1.92 -1.11 -1.89
CA LEU A 177 -1.32 -2.34 -2.43
C LEU A 177 -2.29 -3.51 -2.29
N LEU A 178 -2.89 -3.68 -1.11
CA LEU A 178 -3.87 -4.72 -0.84
C LEU A 178 -5.12 -4.57 -1.72
N ALA A 179 -5.63 -3.34 -1.89
CA ALA A 179 -6.75 -3.08 -2.79
C ALA A 179 -6.42 -3.48 -4.24
N ASN A 180 -5.24 -3.11 -4.76
CA ASN A 180 -4.81 -3.49 -6.11
C ASN A 180 -4.67 -5.02 -6.26
N ILE A 181 -4.26 -5.72 -5.21
CA ILE A 181 -4.17 -7.19 -5.20
C ILE A 181 -5.57 -7.82 -5.20
N GLU A 182 -6.55 -7.20 -4.56
CA GLU A 182 -7.94 -7.66 -4.63
C GLU A 182 -8.49 -7.58 -6.06
N GLU A 183 -8.06 -6.61 -6.86
CA GLU A 183 -8.49 -6.40 -8.23
C GLU A 183 -7.82 -7.32 -9.27
N ILE A 184 -6.80 -8.11 -8.89
CA ILE A 184 -6.17 -9.08 -9.80
C ILE A 184 -7.25 -10.05 -10.32
N ASP A 185 -7.33 -10.18 -11.65
CA ASP A 185 -8.28 -11.08 -12.30
C ASP A 185 -8.05 -12.53 -11.87
N LYS A 186 -9.09 -13.15 -11.34
CA LYS A 186 -9.11 -14.54 -10.87
C LYS A 186 -8.83 -15.56 -11.98
N ASN A 187 -8.96 -15.15 -13.24
CA ASN A 187 -8.73 -16.00 -14.40
C ASN A 187 -7.27 -16.00 -14.87
N LEU A 188 -6.40 -15.18 -14.28
CA LEU A 188 -4.98 -15.21 -14.59
C LEU A 188 -4.33 -16.50 -14.12
N ASP A 189 -3.38 -17.01 -14.90
CA ASP A 189 -2.46 -18.04 -14.45
C ASP A 189 -1.56 -17.50 -13.32
N ARG A 190 -0.88 -18.41 -12.63
CA ARG A 190 -0.02 -18.06 -11.50
C ARG A 190 1.03 -17.04 -11.83
N ASP A 191 1.76 -17.30 -12.90
CA ASP A 191 2.93 -16.52 -13.20
C ASP A 191 2.52 -15.10 -13.59
N SER A 192 1.40 -14.95 -14.32
CA SER A 192 0.79 -13.64 -14.60
C SER A 192 0.26 -12.93 -13.35
N ALA A 193 -0.30 -13.65 -12.38
CA ALA A 193 -0.74 -13.08 -11.10
C ALA A 193 0.45 -12.60 -10.25
N VAL A 194 1.52 -13.40 -10.16
CA VAL A 194 2.78 -13.02 -9.48
C VAL A 194 3.40 -11.79 -10.13
N ASP A 195 3.49 -11.77 -11.47
CA ASP A 195 4.00 -10.62 -12.23
C ASP A 195 3.19 -9.35 -11.95
N SER A 196 1.87 -9.46 -11.85
CA SER A 196 0.98 -8.34 -11.49
C SER A 196 1.28 -7.80 -10.09
N VAL A 197 1.43 -8.69 -9.10
CA VAL A 197 1.82 -8.30 -7.74
C VAL A 197 3.16 -7.56 -7.76
N PHE A 198 4.15 -8.07 -8.51
CA PHE A 198 5.47 -7.47 -8.59
C PHE A 198 5.45 -6.07 -9.21
N ARG A 199 4.64 -5.87 -10.24
CA ARG A 199 4.42 -4.54 -10.84
C ARG A 199 3.80 -3.56 -9.85
N TYR A 200 2.78 -3.99 -9.09
CA TYR A 200 2.16 -3.14 -8.08
C TYR A 200 3.13 -2.78 -6.96
N VAL A 201 3.88 -3.75 -6.44
CA VAL A 201 4.92 -3.48 -5.45
C VAL A 201 5.93 -2.49 -6.04
N SER A 202 6.47 -2.73 -7.24
CA SER A 202 7.45 -1.83 -7.87
C SER A 202 6.96 -0.38 -8.01
N ALA A 203 5.69 -0.17 -8.41
CA ALA A 203 5.10 1.16 -8.54
C ALA A 203 4.98 1.87 -7.19
N ILE A 204 4.56 1.13 -6.16
CA ILE A 204 4.38 1.66 -4.81
C ILE A 204 5.73 1.98 -4.17
N LEU A 205 6.75 1.13 -4.32
CA LEU A 205 8.10 1.37 -3.79
C LEU A 205 8.71 2.66 -4.32
N THR A 206 8.56 2.91 -5.62
CA THR A 206 9.04 4.15 -6.25
C THR A 206 8.34 5.37 -5.63
N THR A 207 7.05 5.25 -5.34
CA THR A 207 6.24 6.34 -4.77
C THR A 207 6.57 6.60 -3.30
N VAL A 208 6.68 5.54 -2.48
CA VAL A 208 7.09 5.62 -1.06
C VAL A 208 8.47 6.27 -0.95
N HIS A 209 9.38 5.94 -1.87
CA HIS A 209 10.73 6.48 -1.83
C HIS A 209 10.75 8.02 -1.96
N HIS A 210 9.99 8.58 -2.90
CA HIS A 210 9.90 10.05 -3.05
C HIS A 210 9.32 10.75 -1.81
N GLN A 211 8.61 10.02 -0.93
CA GLN A 211 8.03 10.57 0.29
C GLN A 211 9.00 10.64 1.48
N PHE A 212 10.18 10.00 1.43
CA PHE A 212 11.17 10.09 2.51
C PHE A 212 11.62 11.53 2.76
N ILE A 213 11.79 12.34 1.71
CA ILE A 213 12.17 13.74 1.83
C ILE A 213 11.08 14.54 2.56
N PHE A 214 9.81 14.29 2.24
CA PHE A 214 8.66 14.94 2.87
C PHE A 214 8.43 14.49 4.32
N LEU A 215 8.86 13.29 4.68
CA LEU A 215 8.75 12.75 6.04
C LEU A 215 9.38 13.70 7.06
N PHE A 216 10.63 14.11 6.81
CA PHE A 216 11.40 14.95 7.72
C PHE A 216 10.86 16.38 7.82
N GLY A 217 10.32 16.92 6.73
CA GLY A 217 9.62 18.21 6.75
C GLY A 217 8.47 18.22 7.76
N SER A 218 7.75 17.10 7.91
CA SER A 218 6.60 17.00 8.82
C SER A 218 6.94 16.85 10.31
N ILE A 219 8.18 16.52 10.65
CA ILE A 219 8.65 16.32 12.03
C ILE A 219 9.85 17.19 12.40
N ASN A 220 10.21 18.15 11.54
CA ASN A 220 11.41 18.99 11.62
C ASN A 220 11.74 19.48 13.05
N GLY A 221 10.84 20.24 13.69
CA GLY A 221 11.08 20.78 15.04
C GLY A 221 11.12 19.75 16.17
N LYS A 222 10.69 18.51 15.94
CA LYS A 222 10.72 17.41 16.92
C LYS A 222 12.01 16.59 16.83
N LEU A 223 12.83 16.80 15.79
CA LEU A 223 14.09 16.09 15.59
C LEU A 223 15.26 16.76 16.30
N LYS A 224 15.16 18.06 16.56
CA LYS A 224 16.22 18.85 17.19
C LYS A 224 16.70 18.22 18.50
N GLY A 225 18.01 18.03 18.63
CA GLY A 225 18.67 17.45 19.79
C GLY A 225 18.68 15.92 19.82
N LEU A 226 18.02 15.23 18.88
CA LEU A 226 18.17 13.78 18.73
C LEU A 226 19.54 13.43 18.16
N THR A 227 20.12 12.33 18.63
CA THR A 227 21.41 11.82 18.17
C THR A 227 21.22 10.44 17.55
N TYR A 228 21.81 10.22 16.38
CA TYR A 228 21.81 8.95 15.66
C TYR A 228 23.22 8.67 15.14
N LYS A 229 23.77 7.50 15.52
CA LYS A 229 25.17 7.06 15.20
C LYS A 229 26.22 8.18 15.38
N GLY A 230 26.11 8.95 16.46
CA GLY A 230 27.05 10.02 16.81
C GLY A 230 26.82 11.38 16.11
N VAL A 231 25.80 11.50 15.26
CA VAL A 231 25.41 12.77 14.62
C VAL A 231 24.17 13.32 15.33
N THR A 232 24.17 14.61 15.69
CA THR A 232 23.03 15.26 16.34
C THR A 232 22.27 16.15 15.36
N CYS A 233 20.94 16.14 15.43
CA CYS A 233 20.10 17.04 14.65
C CYS A 233 20.14 18.45 15.26
N ASN A 234 20.80 19.40 14.60
CA ASN A 234 20.97 20.76 15.10
C ASN A 234 19.77 21.69 14.79
N GLU A 235 18.94 21.31 13.82
CA GLU A 235 17.78 22.05 13.33
C GLU A 235 16.48 21.25 13.50
#